data_AF-A0A838RCF0-F1
#
_entry.id   AF-A0A838RCF0-F1
#
_cell.length_a   1.000
_cell.length_b   1.000
_cell.length_c   1.000
_cell.angle_alpha   90.00
_cell.angle_beta   90.00
_cell.angle_gamma   90.00
#
_symmetry.space_group_name_H-M   'P 1'
#
loop_
_entity.id
_entity.type
_entity.pdbx_description
1 polymer ?
#
loop_
_entity_poly.entity_id
_entity_poly.type
_entity_poly.pdbx_seq_one_letter_code
_entity_poly.pdbx_strand_id
1 'polypeptide(L)'
;MSLSLSLLTRDSHSVLTNAHRIAKEHQQCLVTPHHLLLGLLELAGCQGEGVLTQFPLKLSNLKAQVLALVRVDAKETSVDGEGSAQGKSQFLSEDSTNVLGEAVKEAQEQGLLFVDTRLLLLGMLRHPDNDAGNLLRQYDIDLEAFRERARLKDLPAVDLPRVKVPSSSALPPIELSPVFLGLVGWVVFFGYLSYSGIGGNPTASALFFLLGGAVLCVAIHEFGHALVAYLGGDKSVVDKGYLTLNPLKYAHPVLSIAFPLIFLLMGGLPLPGGAVYINHLAIRGRGMRSLMSAAGPLGTLLCVIILAIPFALGLHRGAVGTHADFWAAMAALLLVELAALFLNLLPIPGLDGFGIIEPFLERSLAERIGMLRQFTFFFMFLLFRMPFLLRPLWMLVWTILGLLNMNLPYLAQEGLALSMPWME
;
A
#
# COMPACT_ATOMS: atom_id res chain seq x y z
N MET A 1 2.02 0.43 13.34
CA MET A 1 2.42 1.79 12.90
C MET A 1 3.63 1.63 11.98
N SER A 2 3.51 1.71 10.65
CA SER A 2 4.67 1.53 9.75
C SER A 2 5.45 2.84 9.64
N LEU A 3 6.56 2.94 10.38
CA LEU A 3 7.47 4.09 10.31
C LEU A 3 8.11 4.19 8.93
N SER A 4 7.93 5.34 8.28
CA SER A 4 8.64 5.64 7.05
C SER A 4 10.10 5.97 7.39
N LEU A 5 11.02 5.06 7.04
CA LEU A 5 12.47 5.25 7.16
C LEU A 5 12.96 6.56 6.53
N SER A 6 12.18 7.17 5.64
CA SER A 6 12.47 8.46 5.00
C SER A 6 12.49 9.66 5.94
N LEU A 7 11.94 9.54 7.16
CA LEU A 7 11.99 10.60 8.16
C LEU A 7 13.29 10.56 8.98
N LEU A 8 14.13 9.55 8.82
CA LEU A 8 15.36 9.39 9.60
C LEU A 8 16.52 10.17 8.98
N THR A 9 17.33 10.80 9.82
CA THR A 9 18.63 11.32 9.39
C THR A 9 19.57 10.18 8.99
N ARG A 10 20.68 10.51 8.28
CA ARG A 10 21.73 9.55 7.94
C ARG A 10 22.27 8.81 9.17
N ASP A 11 22.45 9.52 10.27
CA ASP A 11 22.95 8.95 11.52
C ASP A 11 21.91 8.00 12.13
N SER A 12 20.64 8.41 12.18
CA SER A 12 19.54 7.55 12.65
C SER A 12 19.36 6.29 11.80
N HIS A 13 19.54 6.39 10.49
CA HIS A 13 19.53 5.23 9.59
C HIS A 13 20.73 4.31 9.87
N SER A 14 21.90 4.89 10.17
CA SER A 14 23.10 4.14 10.55
C SER A 14 22.90 3.42 11.89
N VAL A 15 22.20 4.04 12.85
CA VAL A 15 21.81 3.40 14.11
C VAL A 15 20.93 2.17 13.86
N LEU A 16 19.90 2.28 13.01
CA LEU A 16 19.06 1.13 12.66
C LEU A 16 19.86 0.03 11.98
N THR A 17 20.74 0.39 11.05
CA THR A 17 21.58 -0.57 10.33
C THR A 17 22.51 -1.30 11.29
N ASN A 18 23.12 -0.59 12.23
CA ASN A 18 23.93 -1.16 13.30
C ASN A 18 23.11 -2.08 14.20
N ALA A 19 21.90 -1.68 14.59
CA ALA A 19 21.03 -2.49 15.43
C ALA A 19 20.68 -3.85 14.79
N HIS A 20 20.37 -3.86 13.49
CA HIS A 20 20.13 -5.11 12.74
C HIS A 20 21.40 -5.97 12.68
N ARG A 21 22.57 -5.37 12.44
CA ARG A 21 23.86 -6.07 12.44
C ARG A 21 24.13 -6.72 13.81
N ILE A 22 23.97 -5.99 14.90
CA ILE A 22 24.19 -6.47 16.27
C ILE A 22 23.24 -7.64 16.57
N ALA A 23 21.94 -7.50 16.25
CA ALA A 23 20.97 -8.59 16.44
C ALA A 23 21.39 -9.85 15.67
N LYS A 24 21.94 -9.68 14.46
CA LYS A 24 22.43 -10.79 13.64
C LYS A 24 23.65 -11.49 14.26
N GLU A 25 24.60 -10.71 14.76
CA GLU A 25 25.82 -11.22 15.41
C GLU A 25 25.50 -12.03 16.66
N HIS A 26 24.42 -11.67 17.36
CA HIS A 26 23.92 -12.36 18.55
C HIS A 26 22.84 -13.42 18.25
N GLN A 27 22.64 -13.78 16.97
CA GLN A 27 21.68 -14.80 16.51
C GLN A 27 20.21 -14.54 16.90
N GLN A 28 19.84 -13.27 17.06
CA GLN A 28 18.48 -12.85 17.39
C GLN A 28 17.68 -12.50 16.13
N CYS A 29 16.42 -12.94 16.10
CA CYS A 29 15.48 -12.67 15.00
C CYS A 29 14.81 -11.29 15.11
N LEU A 30 14.78 -10.71 16.31
CA LEU A 30 14.12 -9.45 16.62
C LEU A 30 15.13 -8.39 17.03
N VAL A 31 14.98 -7.18 16.47
CA VAL A 31 15.75 -6.00 16.88
C VAL A 31 15.01 -5.35 18.05
N THR A 32 15.57 -5.45 19.26
CA THR A 32 15.03 -4.88 20.50
C THR A 32 15.55 -3.46 20.78
N PRO A 33 14.96 -2.70 21.73
CA PRO A 33 15.46 -1.38 22.11
C PRO A 33 16.93 -1.36 22.56
N HIS A 34 17.44 -2.46 23.17
CA HIS A 34 18.87 -2.59 23.51
C HIS A 34 19.76 -2.55 22.26
N HIS A 35 19.34 -3.15 21.15
CA HIS A 35 20.06 -3.10 19.88
C HIS A 35 20.09 -1.70 19.29
N LEU A 36 18.97 -0.96 19.39
CA LEU A 36 18.89 0.42 18.94
C LEU A 36 19.83 1.32 19.76
N LEU A 37 19.82 1.17 21.09
CA LEU A 37 20.69 1.91 21.99
C LEU A 37 22.17 1.59 21.76
N LEU A 38 22.52 0.30 21.63
CA LEU A 38 23.88 -0.12 21.34
C LEU A 38 24.35 0.36 19.96
N GLY A 39 23.50 0.27 18.95
CA GLY A 39 23.78 0.76 17.60
C GLY A 39 24.04 2.27 17.54
N LEU A 40 23.42 3.05 18.45
CA LEU A 40 23.67 4.46 18.65
C LEU A 40 25.01 4.71 19.37
N LEU A 41 25.28 3.97 20.45
CA LEU A 41 26.53 4.06 21.21
C LEU A 41 27.77 3.55 20.42
N GLU A 42 27.57 2.83 19.33
CA GLU A 42 28.63 2.46 18.38
C GLU A 42 28.89 3.53 17.32
N LEU A 43 27.96 4.47 17.12
CA LEU A 43 28.08 5.54 16.14
C LEU A 43 28.78 6.75 16.74
N ALA A 44 30.12 6.74 16.68
CA ALA A 44 30.96 7.78 17.23
C ALA A 44 30.65 9.17 16.63
N GLY A 45 30.54 10.17 17.49
CA GLY A 45 30.35 11.57 17.11
C GLY A 45 28.93 11.93 16.68
N CYS A 46 27.96 11.05 16.89
CA CYS A 46 26.56 11.38 16.60
C CYS A 46 25.96 12.34 17.66
N GLN A 47 24.93 13.08 17.27
CA GLN A 47 24.32 14.10 18.14
C GLN A 47 23.74 13.51 19.43
N GLY A 48 23.12 12.32 19.36
CA GLY A 48 22.61 11.60 20.52
C GLY A 48 23.70 11.24 21.53
N GLU A 49 24.85 10.74 21.06
CA GLU A 49 26.02 10.49 21.90
C GLU A 49 26.53 11.80 22.54
N GLY A 50 26.59 12.89 21.76
CA GLY A 50 26.97 14.21 22.24
C GLY A 50 26.12 14.69 23.41
N VAL A 51 24.80 14.46 23.40
CA VAL A 51 23.93 14.80 24.53
C VAL A 51 24.19 13.88 25.72
N LEU A 52 24.40 12.57 25.51
CA LEU A 52 24.71 11.63 26.58
C LEU A 52 26.02 11.96 27.32
N THR A 53 27.03 12.53 26.63
CA THR A 53 28.27 12.97 27.28
C THR A 53 28.09 14.12 28.28
N GLN A 54 26.95 14.82 28.23
CA GLN A 54 26.64 15.91 29.17
C GLN A 54 26.08 15.41 30.51
N PHE A 55 25.78 14.11 30.61
CA PHE A 55 25.35 13.46 31.83
C PHE A 55 26.57 12.92 32.62
N PRO A 56 26.46 12.76 33.96
CA PRO A 56 27.54 12.28 34.80
C PRO A 56 27.77 10.76 34.66
N LEU A 57 27.97 10.28 33.44
CA LEU A 57 28.18 8.87 33.11
C LEU A 57 29.38 8.66 32.19
N LYS A 58 30.00 7.49 32.31
CA LYS A 58 31.01 7.02 31.34
C LYS A 58 30.30 6.23 30.25
N LEU A 59 30.33 6.72 29.01
CA LEU A 59 29.71 6.03 27.87
C LEU A 59 30.22 4.59 27.69
N SER A 60 31.51 4.34 28.01
CA SER A 60 32.08 2.99 27.98
C SER A 60 31.40 2.03 28.97
N ASN A 61 30.98 2.52 30.14
CA ASN A 61 30.25 1.71 31.12
C ASN A 61 28.84 1.40 30.63
N LEU A 62 28.12 2.41 30.14
CA LEU A 62 26.78 2.25 29.57
C LEU A 62 26.80 1.26 28.39
N LYS A 63 27.74 1.43 27.45
CA LYS A 63 27.91 0.52 26.32
C LYS A 63 28.19 -0.92 26.75
N ALA A 64 29.07 -1.11 27.73
CA ALA A 64 29.38 -2.44 28.27
C ALA A 64 28.15 -3.10 28.91
N GLN A 65 27.33 -2.31 29.63
CA GLN A 65 26.11 -2.81 30.26
C GLN A 65 25.02 -3.16 29.24
N VAL A 66 24.80 -2.31 28.22
CA VAL A 66 23.86 -2.62 27.13
C VAL A 66 24.30 -3.88 26.39
N LEU A 67 25.60 -4.02 26.09
CA LEU A 67 26.13 -5.23 25.45
C LEU A 67 25.95 -6.48 26.33
N ALA A 68 26.08 -6.35 27.65
CA ALA A 68 25.82 -7.46 28.57
C ALA A 68 24.34 -7.88 28.52
N LEU A 69 23.40 -6.93 28.49
CA LEU A 69 21.96 -7.20 28.36
C LEU A 69 21.62 -7.86 27.03
N VAL A 70 22.14 -7.36 25.90
CA VAL A 70 21.97 -8.01 24.59
C VAL A 70 22.44 -9.47 24.60
N ARG A 71 23.55 -9.77 25.30
CA ARG A 71 24.05 -11.15 25.45
C ARG A 71 23.16 -12.01 26.36
N VAL A 72 22.48 -11.42 27.34
CA VAL A 72 21.52 -12.13 28.20
C VAL A 72 20.26 -12.44 27.40
N ASP A 73 19.69 -11.43 26.73
CA ASP A 73 18.51 -11.58 25.85
C ASP A 73 18.74 -12.68 24.80
N ALA A 74 19.95 -12.77 24.25
CA ALA A 74 20.33 -13.79 23.27
C ALA A 74 20.41 -15.21 23.86
N LYS A 75 20.81 -15.34 25.13
CA LYS A 75 20.85 -16.64 25.82
C LYS A 75 19.45 -17.12 26.16
N GLU A 76 18.58 -16.24 26.66
CA GLU A 76 17.19 -16.61 27.01
C GLU A 76 16.41 -17.07 25.77
N THR A 77 16.55 -16.35 24.66
CA THR A 77 15.92 -16.75 23.38
C THR A 77 16.47 -18.06 22.79
N SER A 78 17.68 -18.49 23.17
CA SER A 78 18.25 -19.78 22.74
C SER A 78 17.75 -20.98 23.56
N VAL A 79 17.22 -20.75 24.77
CA VAL A 79 16.77 -21.82 25.68
C VAL A 79 15.32 -22.25 25.38
N ASP A 80 14.50 -21.36 24.81
CA ASP A 80 13.07 -21.60 24.57
C ASP A 80 12.72 -22.04 23.12
N GLY A 81 13.71 -22.34 22.26
CA GLY A 81 13.43 -22.57 20.84
C GLY A 81 14.44 -23.41 20.08
N GLU A 82 14.41 -24.74 20.25
CA GLU A 82 14.84 -25.67 19.20
C GLU A 82 13.84 -25.57 18.03
N GLY A 83 14.02 -24.58 17.15
CA GLY A 83 13.09 -24.34 16.05
C GLY A 83 13.52 -23.27 15.05
N SER A 84 14.47 -23.62 14.18
CA SER A 84 14.64 -23.05 12.82
C SER A 84 14.68 -21.50 12.71
N ALA A 85 15.84 -20.91 12.97
CA ALA A 85 16.16 -19.50 12.70
C ALA A 85 17.02 -19.29 11.44
N GLN A 86 16.98 -20.21 10.47
CA GLN A 86 17.74 -20.08 9.21
C GLN A 86 16.82 -19.62 8.09
N GLY A 87 16.75 -18.29 7.88
CA GLY A 87 16.10 -17.67 6.71
C GLY A 87 15.02 -16.62 6.99
N LYS A 88 14.70 -16.28 8.25
CA LYS A 88 13.73 -15.21 8.55
C LYS A 88 14.38 -13.82 8.40
N SER A 89 13.75 -12.93 7.64
CA SER A 89 14.11 -11.51 7.65
C SER A 89 14.02 -10.96 9.07
N GLN A 90 15.01 -10.21 9.51
CA GLN A 90 14.99 -9.61 10.85
C GLN A 90 13.89 -8.56 10.92
N PHE A 91 13.09 -8.62 11.98
CA PHE A 91 11.99 -7.69 12.23
C PHE A 91 12.28 -6.83 13.46
N LEU A 92 11.74 -5.62 13.49
CA LEU A 92 11.73 -4.81 14.72
C LEU A 92 10.80 -5.47 15.74
N SER A 93 11.19 -5.50 17.02
CA SER A 93 10.26 -5.85 18.09
C SER A 93 9.12 -4.85 18.19
N GLU A 94 8.05 -5.23 18.90
CA GLU A 94 6.94 -4.33 19.20
C GLU A 94 7.44 -3.08 19.94
N ASP A 95 8.28 -3.26 20.96
CA ASP A 95 8.87 -2.14 21.71
C ASP A 95 9.75 -1.24 20.84
N SER A 96 10.57 -1.81 19.95
CA SER A 96 11.36 -1.02 19.00
C SER A 96 10.49 -0.22 18.04
N THR A 97 9.38 -0.80 17.59
CA THR A 97 8.40 -0.13 16.74
C THR A 97 7.74 1.03 17.48
N ASN A 98 7.40 0.83 18.76
CA ASN A 98 6.76 1.87 19.54
C ASN A 98 7.75 2.98 19.95
N VAL A 99 9.00 2.64 20.29
CA VAL A 99 10.09 3.62 20.53
C VAL A 99 10.29 4.54 19.34
N LEU A 100 10.36 3.97 18.13
CA LEU A 100 10.46 4.76 16.91
C LEU A 100 9.21 5.60 16.66
N GLY A 101 8.03 5.08 17.02
CA GLY A 101 6.76 5.80 16.96
C GLY A 101 6.74 7.02 17.88
N GLU A 102 7.21 6.87 19.11
CA GLU A 102 7.35 7.96 20.08
C GLU A 102 8.41 8.98 19.64
N ALA A 103 9.51 8.55 19.03
CA ALA A 103 10.50 9.45 18.45
C ALA A 103 9.92 10.35 17.34
N VAL A 104 9.03 9.79 16.49
CA VAL A 104 8.32 10.58 15.46
C VAL A 104 7.31 11.55 16.08
N LYS A 105 6.57 11.12 17.12
CA LYS A 105 5.64 12.03 17.83
C LYS A 105 6.39 13.20 18.46
N GLU A 106 7.53 12.94 19.10
CA GLU A 106 8.38 13.99 19.67
C GLU A 106 8.90 14.94 18.58
N ALA A 107 9.33 14.41 17.43
CA ALA A 107 9.75 15.26 16.30
C ALA A 107 8.63 16.19 15.85
N GLN A 108 7.40 15.68 15.73
CA GLN A 108 6.23 16.45 15.32
C GLN A 108 5.84 17.53 16.34
N GLU A 109 5.87 17.21 17.63
CA GLU A 109 5.58 18.16 18.72
C GLU A 109 6.60 19.31 18.77
N GLN A 110 7.85 19.04 18.38
CA GLN A 110 8.90 20.04 18.29
C GLN A 110 8.96 20.74 16.91
N GLY A 111 8.04 20.41 15.98
CA GLY A 111 7.99 21.00 14.64
C GLY A 111 9.13 20.56 13.71
N LEU A 112 9.80 19.46 14.01
CA LEU A 112 10.91 18.91 13.24
C LEU A 112 10.40 17.97 12.14
N LEU A 113 11.04 18.06 10.96
CA LEU A 113 10.65 17.28 9.78
C LEU A 113 11.35 15.91 9.70
N PHE A 114 12.26 15.63 10.62
CA PHE A 114 13.09 14.43 10.62
C PHE A 114 13.39 13.98 12.06
N VAL A 115 13.75 12.70 12.19
CA VAL A 115 14.14 12.05 13.43
C VAL A 115 15.65 11.82 13.40
N ASP A 116 16.37 12.56 14.24
CA ASP A 116 17.80 12.39 14.48
C ASP A 116 18.08 11.46 15.67
N THR A 117 19.34 11.24 15.99
CA THR A 117 19.74 10.32 17.08
C THR A 117 19.33 10.81 18.46
N ARG A 118 19.10 12.12 18.66
CA ARG A 118 18.57 12.68 19.92
C ARG A 118 17.09 12.31 20.08
N LEU A 119 16.32 12.44 19.00
CA LEU A 119 14.90 12.06 18.99
C LEU A 119 14.70 10.55 19.15
N LEU A 120 15.62 9.72 18.65
CA LEU A 120 15.62 8.28 18.94
C LEU A 120 15.76 7.98 20.44
N LEU A 121 16.69 8.65 21.12
CA LEU A 121 16.86 8.52 22.58
C LEU A 121 15.65 9.05 23.35
N LEU A 122 15.05 10.16 22.90
CA LEU A 122 13.80 10.65 23.48
C LEU A 122 12.65 9.66 23.28
N GLY A 123 12.55 9.01 22.13
CA GLY A 123 11.59 7.93 21.91
C GLY A 123 11.75 6.77 22.90
N MET A 124 13.00 6.39 23.21
CA MET A 124 13.31 5.39 24.24
C MET A 124 12.93 5.85 25.64
N LEU A 125 13.14 7.12 25.97
CA LEU A 125 12.80 7.68 27.29
C LEU A 125 11.31 7.96 27.46
N ARG A 126 10.59 8.17 26.35
CA ARG A 126 9.16 8.54 26.33
C ARG A 126 8.24 7.33 26.40
N HIS A 127 8.60 6.21 25.75
CA HIS A 127 7.79 5.00 25.84
C HIS A 127 7.91 4.37 27.24
N PRO A 128 6.82 4.25 28.03
CA PRO A 128 6.85 3.53 29.30
C PRO A 128 7.13 2.04 29.05
N ASP A 129 7.87 1.36 29.91
CA ASP A 129 8.08 -0.10 29.80
C ASP A 129 8.89 -0.59 28.59
N ASN A 130 9.96 0.13 28.20
CA ASN A 130 11.00 -0.46 27.36
C ASN A 130 12.34 -0.52 28.10
N ASP A 131 13.06 -1.62 27.92
CA ASP A 131 14.25 -1.95 28.73
C ASP A 131 15.42 -0.97 28.51
N ALA A 132 15.59 -0.48 27.27
CA ALA A 132 16.62 0.52 26.98
C ALA A 132 16.34 1.86 27.69
N GLY A 133 15.09 2.32 27.70
CA GLY A 133 14.66 3.50 28.45
C GLY A 133 14.82 3.32 29.96
N ASN A 134 14.46 2.14 30.49
CA ASN A 134 14.66 1.81 31.90
C ASN A 134 16.14 1.84 32.30
N LEU A 135 17.01 1.31 31.45
CA LEU A 135 18.45 1.37 31.66
C LEU A 135 18.98 2.80 31.66
N LEU A 136 18.55 3.65 30.72
CA LEU A 136 18.95 5.07 30.71
C LEU A 136 18.52 5.79 32.01
N ARG A 137 17.33 5.50 32.53
CA ARG A 137 16.86 6.05 33.81
C ARG A 137 17.70 5.58 35.01
N GLN A 138 18.31 4.39 34.97
CA GLN A 138 19.25 3.95 36.01
C GLN A 138 20.53 4.78 36.06
N TYR A 139 20.86 5.49 34.97
CA TYR A 139 21.97 6.45 34.90
C TYR A 139 21.52 7.89 35.19
N ASP A 140 20.38 8.07 35.85
CA ASP A 140 19.75 9.38 36.12
C ASP A 140 19.46 10.20 34.85
N ILE A 141 19.23 9.51 33.72
CA ILE A 141 18.80 10.13 32.46
C ILE A 141 17.29 10.00 32.36
N ASP A 142 16.58 10.98 32.92
CA ASP A 142 15.13 11.07 32.73
C ASP A 142 14.76 11.83 31.43
N LEU A 143 13.48 11.73 31.04
CA LEU A 143 12.97 12.30 29.80
C LEU A 143 13.16 13.81 29.71
N GLU A 144 12.83 14.54 30.78
CA GLU A 144 12.85 16.01 30.77
C GLU A 144 14.28 16.54 30.86
N ALA A 145 15.11 15.94 31.71
CA ALA A 145 16.53 16.22 31.85
C ALA A 145 17.29 16.00 30.53
N PHE A 146 16.92 14.98 29.75
CA PHE A 146 17.46 14.75 28.41
C PHE A 146 16.94 15.77 27.41
N ARG A 147 15.64 16.07 27.42
CA ARG A 147 15.03 17.05 26.52
C ARG A 147 15.65 18.44 26.67
N GLU A 148 15.92 18.89 27.91
CA GLU A 148 16.57 20.18 28.17
C GLU A 148 17.99 20.26 27.61
N ARG A 149 18.80 19.19 27.81
CA ARG A 149 20.19 19.12 27.32
C ARG A 149 20.29 18.92 25.81
N ALA A 150 19.28 18.27 25.21
CA ALA A 150 19.21 18.06 23.77
C ALA A 150 19.01 19.36 22.98
N ARG A 151 18.53 20.43 23.64
CA ARG A 151 18.32 21.79 23.09
C ARG A 151 17.74 21.78 21.67
N LEU A 152 16.65 21.03 21.48
CA LEU A 152 16.03 20.83 20.17
C LEU A 152 15.54 22.15 19.51
N LYS A 153 15.38 23.23 20.28
CA LYS A 153 14.93 24.55 19.82
C LYS A 153 16.05 25.50 19.38
N ASP A 154 17.31 25.26 19.80
CA ASP A 154 18.47 26.10 19.45
C ASP A 154 19.14 25.67 18.13
N LEU A 155 18.48 24.80 17.36
CA LEU A 155 18.99 24.38 16.07
C LEU A 155 19.06 25.62 15.16
N PRO A 156 20.27 26.04 14.70
CA PRO A 156 20.31 26.92 13.55
C PRO A 156 19.51 26.22 12.45
N ALA A 157 18.78 26.99 11.63
CA ALA A 157 18.34 26.47 10.35
C ALA A 157 19.61 26.02 9.62
N VAL A 158 19.98 24.75 9.77
CA VAL A 158 21.15 24.20 9.11
C VAL A 158 20.80 24.36 7.66
N ASP A 159 21.52 25.25 6.98
CA ASP A 159 21.55 25.33 5.53
C ASP A 159 22.32 24.07 5.08
N LEU A 160 21.69 22.92 5.32
CA LEU A 160 21.99 21.71 4.61
C LEU A 160 21.93 22.11 3.14
N PRO A 161 22.77 21.54 2.25
CA PRO A 161 22.43 21.60 0.84
C PRO A 161 20.96 21.23 0.81
N ARG A 162 20.10 22.15 0.34
CA ARG A 162 18.71 21.79 0.11
C ARG A 162 18.87 20.53 -0.71
N VAL A 163 18.63 19.36 -0.10
CA VAL A 163 18.07 18.27 -0.87
C VAL A 163 16.92 19.03 -1.46
N LYS A 164 17.00 19.29 -2.76
CA LYS A 164 15.80 19.57 -3.50
C LYS A 164 14.96 18.36 -3.12
N VAL A 165 14.16 18.47 -2.05
CA VAL A 165 12.79 18.02 -2.07
C VAL A 165 12.39 18.57 -3.41
N PRO A 166 12.29 17.73 -4.44
CA PRO A 166 12.09 18.25 -5.77
C PRO A 166 10.90 19.18 -5.61
N SER A 167 11.15 20.49 -5.75
CA SER A 167 10.10 21.45 -6.03
C SER A 167 9.70 21.04 -7.42
N SER A 168 8.80 20.09 -7.46
CA SER A 168 8.45 19.36 -8.63
C SER A 168 7.01 18.96 -8.36
N SER A 169 5.98 19.49 -9.01
CA SER A 169 5.89 20.05 -10.36
C SER A 169 6.60 19.27 -11.48
N ALA A 170 7.57 18.39 -11.19
CA ALA A 170 8.03 17.38 -12.11
C ALA A 170 7.16 16.16 -11.88
N LEU A 171 6.64 15.66 -12.99
CA LEU A 171 5.88 14.42 -13.05
C LEU A 171 6.67 13.32 -12.34
N PRO A 172 6.00 12.41 -11.61
CA PRO A 172 6.67 11.25 -11.05
C PRO A 172 7.44 10.50 -12.15
N PRO A 173 8.57 9.84 -11.83
CA PRO A 173 9.21 8.92 -12.77
C PRO A 173 8.26 7.74 -12.99
N ILE A 174 7.39 7.87 -14.00
CA ILE A 174 6.50 6.80 -14.44
C ILE A 174 7.34 5.89 -15.32
N GLU A 175 7.66 4.71 -14.79
CA GLU A 175 8.38 3.68 -15.55
C GLU A 175 7.42 2.54 -15.87
N LEU A 176 7.22 2.22 -17.15
CA LEU A 176 6.40 1.07 -17.51
C LEU A 176 7.15 -0.22 -17.20
N SER A 177 6.62 -1.02 -16.27
CA SER A 177 7.25 -2.30 -15.96
C SER A 177 7.17 -3.27 -17.16
N PRO A 178 8.18 -4.13 -17.36
CA PRO A 178 8.12 -5.20 -18.37
C PRO A 178 6.91 -6.13 -18.18
N VAL A 179 6.46 -6.33 -16.94
CA VAL A 179 5.27 -7.12 -16.59
C VAL A 179 4.02 -6.46 -17.16
N PHE A 180 3.87 -5.14 -17.00
CA PHE A 180 2.75 -4.40 -17.57
C PHE A 180 2.76 -4.43 -19.11
N LEU A 181 3.93 -4.26 -19.74
CA LEU A 181 4.06 -4.39 -21.19
C LEU A 181 3.71 -5.80 -21.67
N GLY A 182 4.11 -6.83 -20.92
CA GLY A 182 3.71 -8.22 -21.18
C GLY A 182 2.20 -8.41 -21.08
N LEU A 183 1.54 -7.78 -20.10
CA LEU A 183 0.08 -7.80 -19.95
C LEU A 183 -0.64 -7.06 -21.09
N VAL A 184 -0.13 -5.91 -21.52
CA VAL A 184 -0.65 -5.22 -22.72
C VAL A 184 -0.49 -6.11 -23.95
N GLY A 185 0.68 -6.73 -24.12
CA GLY A 185 0.95 -7.70 -25.19
C GLY A 185 -0.02 -8.88 -25.15
N TRP A 186 -0.34 -9.40 -23.96
CA TRP A 186 -1.34 -10.45 -23.76
C TRP A 186 -2.73 -10.04 -24.24
N VAL A 187 -3.22 -8.87 -23.79
CA VAL A 187 -4.54 -8.35 -24.18
C VAL A 187 -4.61 -8.12 -25.70
N VAL A 188 -3.58 -7.53 -26.28
CA VAL A 188 -3.51 -7.31 -27.74
C VAL A 188 -3.47 -8.63 -28.50
N PHE A 189 -2.68 -9.60 -28.03
CA PHE A 189 -2.54 -10.91 -28.67
C PHE A 189 -3.86 -11.69 -28.66
N PHE A 190 -4.49 -11.86 -27.50
CA PHE A 190 -5.76 -12.58 -27.40
C PHE A 190 -6.93 -11.81 -28.03
N GLY A 191 -6.90 -10.48 -27.99
CA GLY A 191 -7.84 -9.65 -28.74
C GLY A 191 -7.69 -9.85 -30.26
N TYR A 192 -6.46 -9.93 -30.77
CA TYR A 192 -6.19 -10.25 -32.17
C TYR A 192 -6.62 -11.67 -32.55
N LEU A 193 -6.37 -12.67 -31.69
CA LEU A 193 -6.85 -14.04 -31.94
C LEU A 193 -8.38 -14.09 -32.01
N SER A 194 -9.05 -13.43 -31.06
CA SER A 194 -10.51 -13.34 -31.04
C SER A 194 -11.07 -12.57 -32.24
N TYR A 195 -10.34 -11.55 -32.74
CA TYR A 195 -10.74 -10.78 -33.91
C TYR A 195 -10.51 -11.58 -35.21
N SER A 196 -9.34 -12.18 -35.37
CA SER A 196 -8.97 -12.90 -36.60
C SER A 196 -9.60 -14.28 -36.74
N GLY A 197 -10.09 -14.86 -35.63
CA GLY A 197 -10.58 -16.25 -35.58
C GLY A 197 -9.45 -17.29 -35.70
N ILE A 198 -8.19 -16.87 -35.68
CA ILE A 198 -7.02 -17.74 -35.77
C ILE A 198 -6.85 -18.49 -34.45
N GLY A 199 -6.62 -19.81 -34.52
CA GLY A 199 -6.41 -20.68 -33.35
C GLY A 199 -7.57 -21.63 -33.05
N GLY A 200 -8.72 -21.46 -33.69
CA GLY A 200 -9.82 -22.45 -33.69
C GLY A 200 -10.57 -22.63 -32.36
N ASN A 201 -10.27 -21.83 -31.34
CA ASN A 201 -10.97 -21.86 -30.05
C ASN A 201 -11.39 -20.44 -29.61
N PRO A 202 -12.57 -19.98 -30.03
CA PRO A 202 -13.04 -18.62 -29.76
C PRO A 202 -13.27 -18.37 -28.26
N THR A 203 -13.75 -19.38 -27.53
CA THR A 203 -13.91 -19.38 -26.07
C THR A 203 -12.61 -19.05 -25.37
N ALA A 204 -11.51 -19.75 -25.70
CA ALA A 204 -10.23 -19.53 -25.05
C ALA A 204 -9.69 -18.12 -25.34
N SER A 205 -9.78 -17.65 -26.60
CA SER A 205 -9.34 -16.29 -26.94
C SER A 205 -10.15 -15.21 -26.23
N ALA A 206 -11.47 -15.37 -26.16
CA ALA A 206 -12.37 -14.43 -25.48
C ALA A 206 -12.11 -14.40 -23.97
N LEU A 207 -11.96 -15.57 -23.33
CA LEU A 207 -11.65 -15.69 -21.91
C LEU A 207 -10.32 -15.03 -21.54
N PHE A 208 -9.24 -15.35 -22.26
CA PHE A 208 -7.93 -14.78 -21.94
C PHE A 208 -7.84 -13.29 -22.26
N PHE A 209 -8.58 -12.81 -23.26
CA PHE A 209 -8.76 -11.39 -23.51
C PHE A 209 -9.50 -10.71 -22.35
N LEU A 210 -10.62 -11.29 -21.88
CA LEU A 210 -11.41 -10.78 -20.76
C LEU A 210 -10.59 -10.71 -19.46
N LEU A 211 -9.93 -11.81 -19.08
CA LEU A 211 -9.12 -11.88 -17.86
C LEU A 211 -7.93 -10.91 -17.93
N GLY A 212 -7.20 -10.89 -19.05
CA GLY A 212 -6.08 -9.98 -19.23
C GLY A 212 -6.51 -8.51 -19.19
N GLY A 213 -7.64 -8.20 -19.83
CA GLY A 213 -8.23 -6.86 -19.84
C GLY A 213 -8.66 -6.41 -18.45
N ALA A 214 -9.28 -7.29 -17.68
CA ALA A 214 -9.67 -7.01 -16.30
C ALA A 214 -8.45 -6.71 -15.41
N VAL A 215 -7.40 -7.53 -15.48
CA VAL A 215 -6.15 -7.28 -14.72
C VAL A 215 -5.49 -5.98 -15.15
N LEU A 216 -5.53 -5.65 -16.45
CA LEU A 216 -4.98 -4.41 -16.97
C LEU A 216 -5.72 -3.19 -16.40
N CYS A 217 -7.05 -3.25 -16.34
CA CYS A 217 -7.87 -2.18 -15.78
C CYS A 217 -7.67 -2.02 -14.27
N VAL A 218 -7.55 -3.14 -13.53
CA VAL A 218 -7.16 -3.10 -12.10
C VAL A 218 -5.78 -2.46 -11.93
N ALA A 219 -4.82 -2.77 -12.79
CA ALA A 219 -3.49 -2.15 -12.70
C ALA A 219 -3.54 -0.63 -12.88
N ILE A 220 -4.41 -0.13 -13.77
CA ILE A 220 -4.66 1.30 -13.99
C ILE A 220 -5.40 1.92 -12.81
N HIS A 221 -6.37 1.22 -12.23
CA HIS A 221 -7.08 1.62 -11.02
C HIS A 221 -6.11 1.84 -9.84
N GLU A 222 -5.29 0.85 -9.53
CA GLU A 222 -4.33 0.95 -8.43
C GLU A 222 -3.23 1.99 -8.68
N PHE A 223 -2.83 2.16 -9.94
CA PHE A 223 -1.94 3.25 -10.34
C PHE A 223 -2.57 4.62 -10.09
N GLY A 224 -3.87 4.79 -10.31
CA GLY A 224 -4.61 6.02 -10.00
C GLY A 224 -4.47 6.40 -8.53
N HIS A 225 -4.73 5.45 -7.62
CA HIS A 225 -4.54 5.67 -6.18
C HIS A 225 -3.09 6.06 -5.84
N ALA A 226 -2.11 5.32 -6.35
CA ALA A 226 -0.70 5.58 -6.10
C ALA A 226 -0.25 6.95 -6.63
N LEU A 227 -0.73 7.35 -7.82
CA LEU A 227 -0.43 8.64 -8.43
C LEU A 227 -0.95 9.80 -7.58
N VAL A 228 -2.22 9.75 -7.19
CA VAL A 228 -2.80 10.81 -6.36
C VAL A 228 -2.23 10.79 -4.94
N ALA A 229 -1.89 9.63 -4.39
CA ALA A 229 -1.16 9.53 -3.13
C ALA A 229 0.21 10.22 -3.20
N TYR A 230 0.97 10.01 -4.29
CA TYR A 230 2.24 10.69 -4.54
C TYR A 230 2.07 12.22 -4.59
N LEU A 231 1.09 12.69 -5.39
CA LEU A 231 0.76 14.11 -5.50
C LEU A 231 0.28 14.69 -4.16
N GLY A 232 -0.40 13.87 -3.35
CA GLY A 232 -0.91 14.23 -2.03
C GLY A 232 0.16 14.27 -0.93
N GLY A 233 1.36 13.73 -1.19
CA GLY A 233 2.51 13.80 -0.29
C GLY A 233 3.12 12.45 0.11
N ASP A 234 2.49 11.32 -0.22
CA ASP A 234 3.04 9.99 0.05
C ASP A 234 4.07 9.58 -0.99
N LYS A 235 5.34 9.90 -0.74
CA LYS A 235 6.45 9.51 -1.62
C LYS A 235 6.84 8.03 -1.51
N SER A 236 6.35 7.31 -0.49
CA SER A 236 6.70 5.89 -0.29
C SER A 236 6.17 4.98 -1.39
N VAL A 237 5.17 5.44 -2.16
CA VAL A 237 4.62 4.71 -3.32
C VAL A 237 5.65 4.53 -4.44
N VAL A 238 6.66 5.41 -4.52
CA VAL A 238 7.76 5.29 -5.49
C VAL A 238 8.66 4.12 -5.11
N ASP A 239 9.10 4.08 -3.85
CA ASP A 239 10.01 3.03 -3.34
C ASP A 239 9.35 1.65 -3.37
N LYS A 240 8.02 1.59 -3.18
CA LYS A 240 7.20 0.36 -3.33
C LYS A 240 6.99 -0.04 -4.79
N GLY A 241 7.36 0.81 -5.74
CA GLY A 241 7.21 0.57 -7.17
C GLY A 241 5.76 0.61 -7.67
N TYR A 242 4.83 1.22 -6.94
CA TYR A 242 3.42 1.30 -7.33
C TYR A 242 3.20 2.19 -8.57
N LEU A 243 4.10 3.14 -8.83
CA LEU A 243 4.08 3.98 -10.04
C LEU A 243 4.65 3.27 -11.28
N THR A 244 4.88 1.96 -11.22
CA THR A 244 5.41 1.17 -12.35
C THR A 244 4.35 0.39 -13.14
N LEU A 245 3.07 0.60 -12.80
CA LEU A 245 1.92 -0.14 -13.36
C LEU A 245 2.05 -1.67 -13.22
N ASN A 246 2.90 -2.16 -12.32
CA ASN A 246 3.14 -3.59 -12.16
C ASN A 246 2.08 -4.18 -11.21
N PRO A 247 1.13 -5.01 -11.71
CA PRO A 247 0.08 -5.59 -10.88
C PRO A 247 0.62 -6.45 -9.73
N LEU A 248 1.80 -7.07 -9.92
CA LEU A 248 2.41 -7.96 -8.92
C LEU A 248 3.07 -7.21 -7.76
N LYS A 249 3.31 -5.90 -7.90
CA LYS A 249 3.92 -5.09 -6.84
C LYS A 249 2.92 -4.54 -5.85
N TYR A 250 1.61 -4.56 -6.17
CA TYR A 250 0.59 -4.04 -5.27
C TYR A 250 0.48 -4.89 -4.00
N ALA A 251 0.02 -4.26 -2.93
CA ALA A 251 0.13 -4.70 -1.54
C ALA A 251 -0.16 -6.19 -1.28
N HIS A 252 -1.20 -6.74 -1.92
CA HIS A 252 -1.58 -8.13 -1.78
C HIS A 252 -2.08 -8.67 -3.11
N PRO A 253 -1.20 -9.19 -3.99
CA PRO A 253 -1.59 -9.63 -5.33
C PRO A 253 -2.67 -10.73 -5.32
N VAL A 254 -2.70 -11.55 -4.27
CA VAL A 254 -3.77 -12.55 -4.07
C VAL A 254 -5.12 -11.87 -3.83
N LEU A 255 -5.15 -10.83 -3.00
CA LEU A 255 -6.36 -10.09 -2.72
C LEU A 255 -6.77 -9.24 -3.94
N SER A 256 -5.84 -8.54 -4.59
CA SER A 256 -6.09 -7.57 -5.66
C SER A 256 -6.24 -8.14 -7.06
N ILE A 257 -5.85 -9.40 -7.27
CA ILE A 257 -5.92 -10.03 -8.58
C ILE A 257 -6.60 -11.39 -8.48
N ALA A 258 -6.12 -12.28 -7.61
CA ALA A 258 -6.63 -13.65 -7.59
C ALA A 258 -8.11 -13.71 -7.21
N PHE A 259 -8.54 -13.03 -6.13
CA PHE A 259 -9.96 -13.04 -5.75
C PHE A 259 -10.89 -12.39 -6.77
N PRO A 260 -10.63 -11.17 -7.29
CA PRO A 260 -11.47 -10.60 -8.35
C PRO A 260 -11.65 -11.54 -9.54
N LEU A 261 -10.57 -12.21 -9.97
CA LEU A 261 -10.64 -13.17 -11.07
C LEU A 261 -11.40 -14.46 -10.69
N ILE A 262 -11.22 -14.98 -9.48
CA ILE A 262 -11.99 -16.15 -9.00
C ILE A 262 -13.48 -15.81 -8.95
N PHE A 263 -13.86 -14.67 -8.38
CA PHE A 263 -15.26 -14.24 -8.34
C PHE A 263 -15.82 -14.03 -9.74
N LEU A 264 -15.05 -13.45 -10.67
CA LEU A 264 -15.45 -13.32 -12.06
C LEU A 264 -15.69 -14.69 -12.72
N LEU A 265 -14.77 -15.64 -12.56
CA LEU A 265 -14.88 -17.00 -13.10
C LEU A 265 -16.04 -17.81 -12.49
N MET A 266 -16.44 -17.47 -11.26
CA MET A 266 -17.61 -18.03 -10.58
C MET A 266 -18.93 -17.34 -10.99
N GLY A 267 -18.89 -16.38 -11.91
CA GLY A 267 -20.06 -15.66 -12.40
C GLY A 267 -20.52 -14.50 -11.53
N GLY A 268 -19.66 -14.05 -10.61
CA GLY A 268 -19.88 -12.89 -9.77
C GLY A 268 -19.34 -11.60 -10.36
N LEU A 269 -19.61 -10.50 -9.64
CA LEU A 269 -18.86 -9.28 -9.82
C LEU A 269 -17.38 -9.54 -9.49
N PRO A 270 -16.41 -8.98 -10.24
CA PRO A 270 -15.03 -8.95 -9.77
C PRO A 270 -14.97 -8.12 -8.48
N LEU A 271 -14.99 -8.80 -7.34
CA LEU A 271 -14.99 -8.13 -6.05
C LEU A 271 -13.56 -7.63 -5.79
N PRO A 272 -13.36 -6.32 -5.53
CA PRO A 272 -12.05 -5.79 -5.23
C PRO A 272 -11.52 -6.43 -3.94
N GLY A 273 -10.24 -6.78 -3.94
CA GLY A 273 -9.55 -7.18 -2.73
C GLY A 273 -8.20 -6.47 -2.67
N GLY A 274 -7.71 -6.16 -1.48
CA GLY A 274 -6.34 -5.65 -1.31
C GLY A 274 -6.14 -4.22 -1.79
N ALA A 275 -6.24 -3.28 -0.87
CA ALA A 275 -5.85 -1.89 -1.09
C ALA A 275 -4.32 -1.75 -1.20
N VAL A 276 -3.85 -0.86 -2.07
CA VAL A 276 -2.47 -0.36 -2.04
C VAL A 276 -2.17 0.22 -0.65
N TYR A 277 -1.02 -0.17 -0.07
CA TYR A 277 -0.59 0.40 1.22
C TYR A 277 -0.18 1.86 1.06
N ILE A 278 -1.14 2.75 1.26
CA ILE A 278 -0.97 4.21 1.18
C ILE A 278 -0.78 4.77 2.58
N ASN A 279 0.21 5.64 2.72
CA ASN A 279 0.41 6.40 3.95
C ASN A 279 -0.57 7.57 4.01
N HIS A 280 -1.78 7.30 4.51
CA HIS A 280 -2.83 8.32 4.67
C HIS A 280 -2.41 9.51 5.57
N LEU A 281 -1.38 9.35 6.41
CA LEU A 281 -0.84 10.42 7.26
C LEU A 281 0.07 11.38 6.48
N ALA A 282 0.65 10.94 5.36
CA ALA A 282 1.44 11.80 4.48
C ALA A 282 0.57 12.67 3.57
N ILE A 283 -0.70 12.27 3.35
CA ILE A 283 -1.64 12.97 2.47
C ILE A 283 -2.22 14.21 3.16
N ARG A 284 -1.95 15.39 2.59
CA ARG A 284 -2.36 16.67 3.18
C ARG A 284 -3.80 17.03 2.81
N GLY A 285 -4.67 17.07 3.82
CA GLY A 285 -6.03 17.61 3.72
C GLY A 285 -7.12 16.57 3.40
N ARG A 286 -8.35 16.87 3.81
CA ARG A 286 -9.51 15.98 3.63
C ARG A 286 -9.86 15.77 2.16
N GLY A 287 -9.82 16.85 1.37
CA GLY A 287 -10.09 16.80 -0.08
C GLY A 287 -9.08 15.95 -0.84
N MET A 288 -7.79 16.01 -0.52
CA MET A 288 -6.78 15.18 -1.18
C MET A 288 -6.91 13.70 -0.82
N ARG A 289 -7.28 13.39 0.44
CA ARG A 289 -7.58 11.99 0.84
C ARG A 289 -8.79 11.44 0.10
N SER A 290 -9.84 12.25 -0.06
CA SER A 290 -11.03 11.91 -0.83
C SER A 290 -10.70 11.72 -2.32
N LEU A 291 -9.90 12.61 -2.90
CA LEU A 291 -9.46 12.52 -4.30
C LEU A 291 -8.59 11.28 -4.53
N MET A 292 -7.72 10.93 -3.57
CA MET A 292 -6.92 9.70 -3.65
C MET A 292 -7.82 8.47 -3.71
N SER A 293 -8.86 8.38 -2.87
CA SER A 293 -9.83 7.29 -2.96
C SER A 293 -10.66 7.34 -4.24
N ALA A 294 -10.97 8.53 -4.78
CA ALA A 294 -11.65 8.64 -6.07
C ALA A 294 -10.75 8.26 -7.27
N ALA A 295 -9.43 8.30 -7.12
CA ALA A 295 -8.49 8.17 -8.23
C ALA A 295 -8.51 6.78 -8.89
N GLY A 296 -8.70 5.70 -8.10
CA GLY A 296 -8.87 4.36 -8.64
C GLY A 296 -10.13 4.24 -9.50
N PRO A 297 -11.33 4.55 -8.98
CA PRO A 297 -12.56 4.60 -9.76
C PRO A 297 -12.46 5.50 -11.00
N LEU A 298 -11.75 6.64 -10.93
CA LEU A 298 -11.50 7.49 -12.10
C LEU A 298 -10.60 6.79 -13.15
N GLY A 299 -9.63 5.99 -12.72
CA GLY A 299 -8.83 5.13 -13.60
C GLY A 299 -9.68 4.05 -14.28
N THR A 300 -10.55 3.37 -13.53
CA THR A 300 -11.52 2.42 -14.09
C THR A 300 -12.48 3.11 -15.06
N LEU A 301 -12.96 4.31 -14.73
CA LEU A 301 -13.82 5.10 -15.61
C LEU A 301 -13.11 5.46 -16.93
N LEU A 302 -11.82 5.79 -16.88
CA LEU A 302 -11.02 6.01 -18.09
C LEU A 302 -10.98 4.75 -18.97
N CYS A 303 -10.78 3.57 -18.38
CA CYS A 303 -10.84 2.31 -19.11
C CYS A 303 -12.21 2.07 -19.75
N VAL A 304 -13.30 2.28 -18.98
CA VAL A 304 -14.68 2.18 -19.47
C VAL A 304 -14.92 3.11 -20.67
N ILE A 305 -14.47 4.36 -20.60
CA ILE A 305 -14.60 5.32 -21.71
C ILE A 305 -13.85 4.83 -22.94
N ILE A 306 -12.60 4.36 -22.78
CA ILE A 306 -11.78 3.84 -23.88
C ILE A 306 -12.47 2.62 -24.54
N LEU A 307 -12.98 1.70 -23.74
CA LEU A 307 -13.70 0.50 -24.21
C LEU A 307 -15.04 0.85 -24.89
N ALA A 308 -15.71 1.92 -24.45
CA ALA A 308 -17.00 2.34 -25.01
C ALA A 308 -16.87 3.07 -26.37
N ILE A 309 -15.75 3.74 -26.64
CA ILE A 309 -15.55 4.54 -27.88
C ILE A 309 -15.83 3.73 -29.16
N PRO A 310 -15.27 2.52 -29.38
CA PRO A 310 -15.57 1.71 -30.56
C PRO A 310 -17.07 1.42 -30.77
N PHE A 311 -17.82 1.23 -29.69
CA PHE A 311 -19.26 0.98 -29.75
C PHE A 311 -20.06 2.25 -30.02
N ALA A 312 -19.66 3.38 -29.45
CA ALA A 312 -20.25 4.69 -29.72
C ALA A 312 -20.05 5.11 -31.19
N LEU A 313 -18.89 4.81 -31.76
CA LEU A 313 -18.58 5.04 -33.18
C LEU A 313 -19.26 4.02 -34.11
N GLY A 314 -19.92 2.99 -33.57
CA GLY A 314 -20.62 1.99 -34.36
C GLY A 314 -19.72 1.01 -35.12
N LEU A 315 -18.45 0.88 -34.75
CA LEU A 315 -17.47 0.02 -35.45
C LEU A 315 -17.88 -1.46 -35.45
N HIS A 316 -18.63 -1.90 -34.44
CA HIS A 316 -19.19 -3.24 -34.37
C HIS A 316 -20.27 -3.51 -35.44
N ARG A 317 -21.05 -2.51 -35.88
CA ARG A 317 -22.28 -2.72 -36.67
C ARG A 317 -22.07 -3.45 -38.00
N GLY A 318 -20.95 -3.22 -38.66
CA GLY A 318 -20.58 -3.90 -39.91
C GLY A 318 -19.73 -5.16 -39.71
N ALA A 319 -19.28 -5.42 -38.48
CA ALA A 319 -18.28 -6.44 -38.15
C ALA A 319 -18.84 -7.56 -37.26
N VAL A 320 -20.08 -7.46 -36.76
CA VAL A 320 -20.74 -8.52 -35.98
C VAL A 320 -20.88 -9.83 -36.77
N GLY A 321 -20.85 -9.80 -38.11
CA GLY A 321 -20.87 -11.02 -38.94
C GLY A 321 -19.51 -11.69 -39.14
N THR A 322 -18.40 -10.96 -39.05
CA THR A 322 -17.05 -11.46 -39.37
C THR A 322 -16.12 -11.57 -38.15
N HIS A 323 -16.39 -10.80 -37.10
CA HIS A 323 -15.58 -10.69 -35.89
C HIS A 323 -16.45 -10.71 -34.62
N ALA A 324 -17.56 -11.46 -34.65
CA ALA A 324 -18.58 -11.50 -33.59
C ALA A 324 -17.97 -11.72 -32.20
N ASP A 325 -17.09 -12.72 -32.10
CA ASP A 325 -16.46 -13.17 -30.86
C ASP A 325 -15.67 -12.05 -30.18
N PHE A 326 -14.91 -11.27 -30.95
CA PHE A 326 -14.15 -10.13 -30.43
C PHE A 326 -15.06 -9.04 -29.89
N TRP A 327 -16.10 -8.66 -30.64
CA TRP A 327 -17.02 -7.61 -30.20
C TRP A 327 -17.83 -8.02 -28.98
N ALA A 328 -18.19 -9.31 -28.90
CA ALA A 328 -18.83 -9.90 -27.73
C ALA A 328 -17.90 -9.86 -26.52
N ALA A 329 -16.66 -10.37 -26.65
CA ALA A 329 -15.66 -10.35 -25.58
C ALA A 329 -15.32 -8.93 -25.10
N MET A 330 -15.22 -7.96 -26.01
CA MET A 330 -15.00 -6.55 -25.67
C MET A 330 -16.20 -5.91 -24.96
N ALA A 331 -17.43 -6.27 -25.35
CA ALA A 331 -18.63 -5.82 -24.65
C ALA A 331 -18.74 -6.44 -23.25
N ALA A 332 -18.32 -7.71 -23.09
CA ALA A 332 -18.25 -8.36 -21.79
C ALA A 332 -17.20 -7.69 -20.88
N LEU A 333 -16.02 -7.35 -21.39
CA LEU A 333 -15.01 -6.60 -20.64
C LEU A 333 -15.56 -5.22 -20.21
N LEU A 334 -16.21 -4.49 -21.12
CA LEU A 334 -16.86 -3.21 -20.78
C LEU A 334 -17.91 -3.37 -19.67
N LEU A 335 -18.73 -4.42 -19.72
CA LEU A 335 -19.72 -4.72 -18.68
C LEU A 335 -19.05 -5.00 -17.33
N VAL A 336 -17.98 -5.81 -17.31
CA VAL A 336 -17.22 -6.14 -16.10
C VAL A 336 -16.60 -4.89 -15.48
N GLU A 337 -15.98 -4.02 -16.28
CA GLU A 337 -15.37 -2.77 -15.80
C GLU A 337 -16.41 -1.75 -15.31
N LEU A 338 -17.56 -1.66 -16.00
CA LEU A 338 -18.65 -0.79 -15.56
C LEU A 338 -19.21 -1.26 -14.21
N ALA A 339 -19.34 -2.58 -14.04
CA ALA A 339 -19.79 -3.15 -12.78
C ALA A 339 -18.76 -2.97 -11.65
N ALA A 340 -17.47 -3.15 -11.94
CA ALA A 340 -16.36 -2.89 -11.02
C ALA A 340 -16.30 -1.42 -10.59
N LEU A 341 -16.52 -0.48 -11.53
CA LEU A 341 -16.60 0.95 -11.25
C LEU A 341 -17.69 1.26 -10.21
N PHE A 342 -18.94 0.83 -10.48
CA PHE A 342 -20.05 1.13 -9.57
C PHE A 342 -19.93 0.40 -8.24
N LEU A 343 -19.38 -0.82 -8.23
CA LEU A 343 -19.10 -1.54 -7.00
C LEU A 343 -18.12 -0.75 -6.12
N ASN A 344 -17.00 -0.29 -6.69
CA ASN A 344 -16.01 0.50 -5.96
C ASN A 344 -16.56 1.85 -5.49
N LEU A 345 -17.56 2.42 -6.14
CA LEU A 345 -18.21 3.66 -5.70
C LEU A 345 -19.24 3.47 -4.56
N LEU A 346 -19.57 2.23 -4.17
CA LEU A 346 -20.46 2.00 -3.05
C LEU A 346 -19.82 2.49 -1.73
N PRO A 347 -20.58 3.15 -0.85
CA PRO A 347 -20.08 3.66 0.43
C PRO A 347 -19.95 2.54 1.49
N ILE A 348 -19.36 1.41 1.10
CA ILE A 348 -19.13 0.24 1.97
C ILE A 348 -17.69 0.33 2.49
N PRO A 349 -17.46 0.14 3.81
CA PRO A 349 -16.12 0.15 4.36
C PRO A 349 -15.20 -0.83 3.63
N GLY A 350 -14.02 -0.36 3.23
CA GLY A 350 -13.04 -1.14 2.47
C GLY A 350 -13.18 -1.07 0.95
N LEU A 351 -14.22 -0.40 0.44
CA LEU A 351 -14.29 0.06 -0.95
C LEU A 351 -13.93 1.54 -1.05
N ASP A 352 -13.58 1.99 -2.25
CA ASP A 352 -13.14 3.36 -2.50
C ASP A 352 -14.21 4.40 -2.22
N GLY A 353 -15.48 4.09 -2.49
CA GLY A 353 -16.63 4.96 -2.26
C GLY A 353 -16.75 5.35 -0.79
N PHE A 354 -16.41 4.46 0.13
CA PHE A 354 -16.29 4.81 1.54
C PHE A 354 -15.09 5.72 1.78
N GLY A 355 -13.93 5.44 1.19
CA GLY A 355 -12.74 6.30 1.28
C GLY A 355 -12.94 7.72 0.74
N ILE A 356 -13.85 7.91 -0.23
CA ILE A 356 -14.23 9.23 -0.76
C ILE A 356 -14.93 10.06 0.33
N ILE A 357 -15.83 9.45 1.11
CA ILE A 357 -16.63 10.14 2.12
C ILE A 357 -15.97 10.15 3.51
N GLU A 358 -15.13 9.15 3.81
CA GLU A 358 -14.48 8.91 5.12
C GLU A 358 -13.78 10.17 5.69
N PRO A 359 -13.01 10.96 4.91
CA PRO A 359 -12.33 12.15 5.42
C PRO A 359 -13.27 13.27 5.90
N PHE A 360 -14.56 13.22 5.51
CA PHE A 360 -15.58 14.22 5.88
C PHE A 360 -16.48 13.76 7.03
N LEU A 361 -16.41 12.49 7.42
CA LEU A 361 -17.15 11.98 8.57
C LEU A 361 -16.56 12.51 9.89
N GLU A 362 -17.40 12.53 10.93
CA GLU A 362 -16.91 12.77 12.29
C GLU A 362 -15.89 11.70 12.66
N ARG A 363 -14.78 12.10 13.29
CA ARG A 363 -13.65 11.20 13.59
C ARG A 363 -14.07 9.95 14.36
N SER A 364 -14.96 10.11 15.35
CA SER A 364 -15.51 9.02 16.16
C SER A 364 -16.28 7.98 15.30
N LEU A 365 -17.02 8.46 14.30
CA LEU A 365 -17.78 7.63 13.37
C LEU A 365 -16.86 6.94 12.35
N ALA A 366 -15.89 7.69 11.80
CA ALA A 366 -14.89 7.16 10.86
C ALA A 366 -14.06 6.03 11.49
N GLU A 367 -13.63 6.19 12.75
CA GLU A 367 -12.88 5.17 13.48
C GLU A 367 -13.75 3.92 13.75
N ARG A 368 -15.00 4.10 14.17
CA ARG A 368 -15.95 2.98 14.40
C ARG A 368 -16.26 2.19 13.15
N ILE A 369 -16.57 2.88 12.05
CA ILE A 369 -16.86 2.24 10.77
C ILE A 369 -15.57 1.66 10.17
N GLY A 370 -14.43 2.32 10.38
CA GLY A 370 -13.12 1.86 9.93
C GLY A 370 -12.72 0.50 10.50
N MET A 371 -13.17 0.15 11.72
CA MET A 371 -12.99 -1.20 12.28
C MET A 371 -13.70 -2.28 11.45
N LEU A 372 -14.76 -1.93 10.72
CA LEU A 372 -15.48 -2.89 9.86
C LEU A 372 -14.72 -3.22 8.56
N ARG A 373 -13.66 -2.47 8.22
CA ARG A 373 -12.84 -2.68 7.01
C ARG A 373 -12.18 -4.05 6.97
N GLN A 374 -11.87 -4.64 8.12
CA GLN A 374 -11.33 -6.01 8.19
C GLN A 374 -12.38 -7.07 7.80
N PHE A 375 -13.66 -6.73 7.88
CA PHE A 375 -14.77 -7.61 7.51
C PHE A 375 -15.27 -7.37 6.08
N THR A 376 -14.66 -6.46 5.32
CA THR A 376 -15.06 -6.17 3.92
C THR A 376 -15.08 -7.41 3.06
N PHE A 377 -14.12 -8.32 3.24
CA PHE A 377 -14.11 -9.60 2.52
C PHE A 377 -15.35 -10.46 2.82
N PHE A 378 -15.76 -10.57 4.09
CA PHE A 378 -16.96 -11.31 4.48
C PHE A 378 -18.23 -10.64 3.94
N PHE A 379 -18.28 -9.31 3.95
CA PHE A 379 -19.39 -8.55 3.39
C PHE A 379 -19.50 -8.76 1.88
N MET A 380 -18.39 -8.71 1.16
CA MET A 380 -18.30 -8.99 -0.28
C MET A 380 -18.76 -10.43 -0.59
N PHE A 381 -18.30 -11.41 0.17
CA PHE A 381 -18.76 -12.80 0.03
C PHE A 381 -20.27 -12.94 0.28
N LEU A 382 -20.81 -12.27 1.30
CA LEU A 382 -22.25 -12.25 1.57
C LEU A 382 -23.04 -11.60 0.42
N LEU A 383 -22.51 -10.50 -0.13
CA LEU A 383 -23.11 -9.77 -1.24
C LEU A 383 -23.17 -10.63 -2.51
N PHE A 384 -22.11 -11.41 -2.77
CA PHE A 384 -22.09 -12.44 -3.82
C PHE A 384 -23.13 -13.54 -3.57
N ARG A 385 -23.28 -14.01 -2.31
CA ARG A 385 -24.25 -15.08 -1.97
C ARG A 385 -25.71 -14.62 -2.02
N MET A 386 -25.96 -13.31 -1.92
CA MET A 386 -27.27 -12.67 -1.86
C MET A 386 -27.48 -11.72 -3.06
N PRO A 387 -27.66 -12.25 -4.28
CA PRO A 387 -27.67 -11.47 -5.51
C PRO A 387 -28.78 -10.40 -5.56
N PHE A 388 -29.86 -10.56 -4.78
CA PHE A 388 -30.93 -9.57 -4.69
C PHE A 388 -30.43 -8.20 -4.19
N LEU A 389 -29.39 -8.17 -3.34
CA LEU A 389 -28.78 -6.93 -2.83
C LEU A 389 -28.04 -6.17 -3.94
N LEU A 390 -27.53 -6.88 -4.94
CA LEU A 390 -26.83 -6.32 -6.09
C LEU A 390 -27.77 -5.97 -7.26
N ARG A 391 -29.05 -6.32 -7.17
CA ARG A 391 -30.02 -6.06 -8.24
C ARG A 391 -30.08 -4.58 -8.65
N PRO A 392 -30.09 -3.58 -7.73
CA PRO A 392 -30.07 -2.17 -8.12
C PRO A 392 -28.80 -1.79 -8.89
N LEU A 393 -27.65 -2.31 -8.48
CA LEU A 393 -26.37 -2.07 -9.15
C LEU A 393 -26.37 -2.68 -10.56
N TRP A 394 -26.84 -3.92 -10.71
CA TRP A 394 -26.97 -4.53 -12.03
C TRP A 394 -27.96 -3.79 -12.93
N MET A 395 -29.12 -3.36 -12.41
CA MET A 395 -30.08 -2.56 -13.18
C MET A 395 -29.44 -1.26 -13.68
N LEU A 396 -28.64 -0.58 -12.83
CA LEU A 396 -27.90 0.61 -13.23
C LEU A 396 -26.88 0.31 -14.33
N VAL A 397 -26.06 -0.72 -14.15
CA VAL A 397 -25.04 -1.16 -15.13
C VAL A 397 -25.69 -1.48 -16.48
N TRP A 398 -26.74 -2.29 -16.51
CA TRP A 398 -27.46 -2.64 -17.75
C TRP A 398 -28.12 -1.43 -18.40
N THR A 399 -28.68 -0.51 -17.60
CA THR A 399 -29.29 0.73 -18.11
C THR A 399 -28.24 1.60 -18.79
N ILE A 400 -27.09 1.84 -18.14
CA ILE A 400 -26.00 2.65 -18.72
C ILE A 400 -25.46 1.99 -19.98
N LEU A 401 -25.27 0.68 -19.96
CA LEU A 401 -24.79 -0.07 -21.12
C LEU A 401 -25.76 0.07 -22.31
N GLY A 402 -27.06 -0.01 -22.07
CA GLY A 402 -28.10 0.22 -23.09
C GLY A 402 -28.18 1.67 -23.58
N LEU A 403 -27.92 2.65 -22.70
CA LEU A 403 -27.84 4.07 -23.07
C LEU A 403 -26.64 4.37 -23.96
N LEU A 404 -25.51 3.70 -23.75
CA LEU A 404 -24.33 3.82 -24.62
C LEU A 404 -24.61 3.25 -26.02
N ASN A 405 -25.26 2.09 -26.09
CA ASN A 405 -25.72 1.48 -27.33
C ASN A 405 -26.75 0.38 -27.04
N MET A 406 -27.88 0.37 -27.77
CA MET A 406 -28.96 -0.59 -27.55
C MET A 406 -28.55 -2.06 -27.75
N ASN A 407 -27.51 -2.33 -28.55
CA ASN A 407 -27.01 -3.69 -28.81
C ASN A 407 -25.98 -4.18 -27.78
N LEU A 408 -25.40 -3.28 -26.98
CA LEU A 408 -24.35 -3.64 -26.03
C LEU A 408 -24.81 -4.61 -24.94
N PRO A 409 -26.02 -4.49 -24.34
CA PRO A 409 -26.50 -5.48 -23.37
C PRO A 409 -26.51 -6.91 -23.91
N TYR A 410 -26.96 -7.09 -25.16
CA TYR A 410 -26.96 -8.39 -25.82
C TYR A 410 -25.53 -8.89 -26.09
N LEU A 411 -24.68 -8.06 -26.71
CA LEU A 411 -23.28 -8.42 -27.00
C LEU A 411 -22.49 -8.76 -25.73
N ALA A 412 -22.74 -8.06 -24.62
CA ALA A 412 -22.05 -8.34 -23.37
C ALA A 412 -22.48 -9.67 -22.75
N GLN A 413 -23.77 -10.05 -22.87
CA GLN A 413 -24.24 -11.37 -22.44
C GLN A 413 -23.62 -12.48 -23.28
N GLU A 414 -23.64 -12.34 -24.61
CA GLU A 414 -22.98 -13.28 -25.53
C GLU A 414 -21.49 -13.39 -25.25
N GLY A 415 -20.82 -12.28 -24.94
CA GLY A 415 -19.40 -12.27 -24.61
C GLY A 415 -19.08 -12.98 -23.29
N LEU A 416 -19.94 -12.84 -22.27
CA LEU A 416 -19.81 -13.57 -21.02
C LEU A 416 -20.03 -15.06 -21.23
N ALA A 417 -21.09 -15.44 -21.96
CA ALA A 417 -21.38 -16.85 -22.29
C ALA A 417 -20.23 -17.48 -23.10
N LEU A 418 -19.70 -16.76 -24.09
CA LEU A 418 -18.56 -17.20 -24.89
C LEU A 418 -17.30 -17.38 -24.05
N SER A 419 -17.03 -16.45 -23.12
CA SER A 419 -15.81 -16.48 -22.29
C SER A 419 -15.91 -17.51 -21.16
N MET A 420 -17.10 -17.72 -20.60
CA MET A 420 -17.34 -18.54 -19.41
C MET A 420 -18.53 -19.50 -19.62
N PRO A 421 -18.44 -20.45 -20.57
CA PRO A 421 -19.57 -21.30 -20.97
C PRO A 421 -20.05 -22.26 -19.88
N TRP A 422 -19.27 -22.49 -18.81
CA TRP A 422 -19.68 -23.31 -17.66
C TRP A 422 -20.66 -22.59 -16.71
N MET A 423 -21.02 -21.35 -17.00
CA MET A 423 -21.97 -20.56 -16.22
C MET A 423 -23.42 -20.69 -16.69
N GLU A 424 -23.64 -21.24 -17.88
CA GLU A 424 -24.95 -21.66 -18.39
C GLU A 424 -25.24 -23.11 -17.99
#